data_AF-A0A812ST27-F1
#
_entry.id   AF-A0A812ST27-F1
#
_cell.length_a   1.000
_cell.length_b   1.000
_cell.length_c   1.000
_cell.angle_alpha   90.00
_cell.angle_beta   90.00
_cell.angle_gamma   90.00
#
_symmetry.space_group_name_H-M   'P 1'
#
loop_
_entity.id
_entity.type
_entity.pdbx_description
1 polymer ?
#
loop_
_entity_poly.entity_id
_entity_poly.type
_entity_poly.pdbx_seq_one_letter_code
_entity_poly.pdbx_strand_id
1 'polypeptide(L)'
;MPPGAGPGLVNDAFFRYVGDMGAPGPDRGAGGKYLYLPPGYDGKVPEGYFVAKSPSFTNWVALRGFLKDGKPDHAAQMWQNELKIYPLASAGSPPKMEAILCTGKIMNTIHSNDFAFYEEVNAVIQYEPIDFMDPELRGNLTAIGIMKGRPFEPDARLKALLTEAAAIGNATSRALSFAPRSKTARIYDEDSEWVTAFDGGDYRWLVEDGKGGRNADARTRFFYFATGNTPAMVMKMVDRGSQYALVCKDAKHKYLDGAKCYSLTLPPNVPAKDFWSVVVYDTQTRSMLKTSQLFPCRNSLSHADMKQNPDGSTTVWFAPSMWWGCLRLYGPGQAWFDQTWRPGEVTPSLSLQCRVEEESLVRVDLSLKSKPLNDQIVEEVFKTMRLGVRELAKRPDMTMLFSLRLQDRANLSVPADANIMPQLAYC
;
A
#
# COMPACT_ATOMS: atom_id res chain seq x y z
N MET A 1 17.69 -16.66 12.13
CA MET A 1 16.28 -16.36 12.45
C MET A 1 15.96 -16.90 13.83
N PRO A 2 15.45 -16.06 14.75
CA PRO A 2 15.01 -16.51 16.07
C PRO A 2 13.76 -17.42 15.98
N PRO A 3 13.54 -18.33 16.94
CA PRO A 3 12.29 -19.07 17.07
C PRO A 3 11.09 -18.14 17.28
N GLY A 4 9.93 -18.50 16.74
CA GLY A 4 8.69 -17.71 16.82
C GLY A 4 8.69 -16.43 15.97
N ALA A 5 9.79 -16.13 15.29
CA ALA A 5 9.94 -14.92 14.51
C ALA A 5 9.28 -15.03 13.12
N GLY A 6 8.87 -13.89 12.56
CA GLY A 6 8.30 -13.79 11.22
C GLY A 6 6.78 -13.61 11.19
N PRO A 7 6.15 -13.72 10.01
CA PRO A 7 6.73 -14.22 8.76
C PRO A 7 7.81 -13.29 8.18
N GLY A 8 8.72 -13.86 7.39
CA GLY A 8 9.68 -13.10 6.60
C GLY A 8 9.74 -13.60 5.16
N LEU A 9 10.19 -12.74 4.26
CA LEU A 9 10.38 -13.07 2.85
C LEU A 9 11.71 -12.52 2.34
N VAL A 10 12.26 -13.20 1.33
CA VAL A 10 13.42 -12.77 0.57
C VAL A 10 13.07 -12.72 -0.90
N ASN A 11 13.30 -11.57 -1.52
CA ASN A 11 13.26 -11.41 -2.96
C ASN A 11 14.62 -10.98 -3.50
N ASP A 12 14.85 -11.29 -4.75
CA ASP A 12 16.00 -10.84 -5.51
C ASP A 12 15.82 -9.35 -5.93
N ALA A 13 16.81 -8.73 -6.59
CA ALA A 13 16.71 -7.33 -7.05
C ALA A 13 15.57 -7.08 -8.06
N PHE A 14 15.04 -8.12 -8.69
CA PHE A 14 13.93 -8.03 -9.64
C PHE A 14 12.58 -8.38 -8.98
N PHE A 15 12.53 -8.39 -7.65
CA PHE A 15 11.38 -8.85 -6.86
C PHE A 15 10.86 -10.24 -7.26
N ARG A 16 11.77 -11.16 -7.60
CA ARG A 16 11.49 -12.58 -7.73
C ARG A 16 11.64 -13.23 -6.37
N TYR A 17 10.72 -14.13 -6.04
CA TYR A 17 10.78 -14.92 -4.81
C TYR A 17 12.06 -15.77 -4.73
N VAL A 18 12.78 -15.66 -3.62
CA VAL A 18 13.96 -16.48 -3.31
C VAL A 18 13.67 -17.44 -2.16
N GLY A 19 12.92 -17.02 -1.14
CA GLY A 19 12.58 -17.87 -0.01
C GLY A 19 11.75 -17.15 1.06
N ASP A 20 11.08 -17.94 1.89
CA ASP A 20 10.36 -17.46 3.08
C ASP A 20 11.09 -17.85 4.38
N MET A 21 10.75 -17.16 5.46
CA MET A 21 11.23 -17.42 6.82
C MET A 21 10.06 -17.42 7.82
N GLY A 22 10.25 -18.04 8.97
CA GLY A 22 9.19 -18.18 9.98
C GLY A 22 8.13 -19.18 9.55
N ALA A 23 6.89 -19.00 10.01
CA ALA A 23 5.78 -19.94 9.73
C ALA A 23 5.65 -20.41 8.26
N PRO A 24 5.76 -19.56 7.22
CA PRO A 24 5.69 -20.01 5.82
C PRO A 24 7.02 -20.58 5.28
N GLY A 25 8.13 -20.37 6.00
CA GLY A 25 9.46 -20.80 5.61
C GLY A 25 9.79 -22.25 6.01
N PRO A 26 10.98 -22.74 5.61
CA PRO A 26 11.43 -24.09 5.92
C PRO A 26 11.67 -24.31 7.42
N ASP A 27 11.90 -23.25 8.21
CA ASP A 27 12.01 -23.38 9.67
C ASP A 27 10.66 -23.62 10.38
N ARG A 28 9.52 -23.41 9.69
CA ARG A 28 8.16 -23.57 10.24
C ARG A 28 7.96 -22.83 11.58
N GLY A 29 8.64 -21.69 11.75
CA GLY A 29 8.60 -20.91 12.98
C GLY A 29 9.48 -21.43 14.13
N ALA A 30 10.21 -22.53 13.97
CA ALA A 30 11.18 -23.00 14.96
C ALA A 30 12.47 -22.17 14.97
N GLY A 31 12.65 -21.27 14.01
CA GLY A 31 13.89 -20.53 13.80
C GLY A 31 14.97 -21.39 13.14
N GLY A 32 16.06 -20.76 12.72
CA GLY A 32 17.14 -21.46 12.03
C GLY A 32 18.13 -20.57 11.32
N LYS A 33 19.10 -21.22 10.67
CA LYS A 33 20.14 -20.57 9.87
C LYS A 33 19.76 -20.65 8.40
N TYR A 34 19.78 -19.52 7.72
CA TYR A 34 19.48 -19.41 6.31
C TYR A 34 20.75 -19.02 5.57
N LEU A 35 20.96 -19.61 4.39
CA LEU A 35 22.11 -19.32 3.55
C LEU A 35 21.64 -19.00 2.13
N TYR A 36 21.78 -17.74 1.76
CA TYR A 36 21.48 -17.24 0.41
C TYR A 36 22.76 -17.19 -0.39
N LEU A 37 22.89 -18.07 -1.38
CA LEU A 37 24.08 -18.18 -2.21
C LEU A 37 23.95 -17.23 -3.42
N PRO A 38 25.00 -16.46 -3.75
CA PRO A 38 24.98 -15.58 -4.91
C PRO A 38 25.02 -16.39 -6.22
N PRO A 39 24.67 -15.74 -7.35
CA PRO A 39 24.90 -16.28 -8.68
C PRO A 39 26.33 -16.79 -8.86
N GLY A 40 26.48 -17.97 -9.46
CA GLY A 40 27.79 -18.56 -9.76
C GLY A 40 28.56 -19.15 -8.57
N TYR A 41 27.99 -19.21 -7.36
CA TYR A 41 28.67 -19.81 -6.21
C TYR A 41 28.98 -21.31 -6.42
N ASP A 42 30.25 -21.68 -6.36
CA ASP A 42 30.80 -23.03 -6.53
C ASP A 42 31.52 -23.57 -5.27
N GLY A 43 31.54 -22.78 -4.20
CA GLY A 43 32.16 -23.13 -2.93
C GLY A 43 31.41 -24.23 -2.16
N LYS A 44 32.04 -24.71 -1.07
CA LYS A 44 31.45 -25.71 -0.19
C LYS A 44 30.31 -25.10 0.64
N VAL A 45 29.14 -25.72 0.58
CA VAL A 45 27.97 -25.35 1.37
C VAL A 45 28.00 -26.12 2.70
N PRO A 46 28.07 -25.46 3.86
CA PRO A 46 28.08 -26.14 5.15
C PRO A 46 26.70 -26.73 5.49
N GLU A 47 26.70 -27.79 6.30
CA GLU A 47 25.48 -28.39 6.83
C GLU A 47 24.77 -27.49 7.85
N GLY A 48 23.49 -27.76 8.10
CA GLY A 48 22.69 -27.06 9.11
C GLY A 48 22.11 -25.71 8.68
N TYR A 49 22.06 -25.44 7.37
CA TYR A 49 21.45 -24.24 6.80
C TYR A 49 20.24 -24.60 5.92
N PHE A 50 19.23 -23.74 5.92
CA PHE A 50 18.22 -23.67 4.87
C PHE A 50 18.80 -22.87 3.71
N VAL A 51 19.16 -23.57 2.63
CA VAL A 51 19.91 -22.99 1.52
C VAL A 51 18.97 -22.57 0.39
N ALA A 52 19.15 -21.35 -0.12
CA ALA A 52 18.51 -20.86 -1.32
C ALA A 52 19.56 -20.21 -2.25
N LYS A 53 19.39 -20.36 -3.56
CA LYS A 53 20.24 -19.68 -4.56
C LYS A 53 19.50 -18.45 -5.06
N SER A 54 20.12 -17.28 -4.94
CA SER A 54 19.56 -16.06 -5.51
C SER A 54 20.01 -15.89 -6.96
N PRO A 55 19.12 -15.50 -7.88
CA PRO A 55 19.48 -15.16 -9.25
C PRO A 55 20.10 -13.75 -9.38
N SER A 56 20.24 -13.01 -8.28
CA SER A 56 20.86 -11.68 -8.24
C SER A 56 21.85 -11.57 -7.07
N PHE A 57 22.77 -10.61 -7.13
CA PHE A 57 23.68 -10.30 -6.04
C PHE A 57 22.97 -9.58 -4.89
N THR A 58 22.05 -8.67 -5.22
CA THR A 58 21.24 -7.98 -4.21
C THR A 58 20.03 -8.83 -3.82
N ASN A 59 19.74 -8.90 -2.52
CA ASN A 59 18.49 -9.45 -2.02
C ASN A 59 17.81 -8.43 -1.11
N TRP A 60 16.48 -8.34 -1.21
CA TRP A 60 15.65 -7.59 -0.30
C TRP A 60 14.99 -8.54 0.69
N VAL A 61 15.19 -8.29 1.98
CA VAL A 61 14.67 -9.11 3.07
C VAL A 61 13.68 -8.28 3.89
N ALA A 62 12.45 -8.76 4.03
CA ALA A 62 11.48 -8.18 4.94
C ALA A 62 11.12 -9.17 6.04
N LEU A 63 11.19 -8.70 7.29
CA LEU A 63 10.92 -9.49 8.48
C LEU A 63 9.81 -8.80 9.27
N ARG A 64 8.68 -9.47 9.44
CA ARG A 64 7.53 -8.93 10.17
C ARG A 64 7.58 -9.34 11.64
N GLY A 65 7.48 -8.36 12.52
CA GLY A 65 7.20 -8.56 13.94
C GLY A 65 5.73 -8.37 14.25
N PHE A 66 5.15 -9.23 15.09
CA PHE A 66 3.78 -9.06 15.59
C PHE A 66 3.76 -8.32 16.93
N LEU A 67 2.64 -7.64 17.20
CA LEU A 67 2.41 -7.01 18.50
C LEU A 67 2.20 -8.10 19.57
N LYS A 68 2.71 -7.83 20.77
CA LYS A 68 2.40 -8.59 21.98
C LYS A 68 1.75 -7.63 22.97
N ASP A 69 0.58 -7.99 23.47
CA ASP A 69 -0.21 -7.13 24.37
C ASP A 69 -0.44 -5.71 23.79
N GLY A 70 -0.65 -5.63 22.47
CA GLY A 70 -0.83 -4.38 21.72
C GLY A 70 0.44 -3.55 21.51
N LYS A 71 1.61 -4.05 21.91
CA LYS A 71 2.88 -3.29 21.88
C LYS A 71 3.94 -3.92 20.95
N PRO A 72 4.79 -3.10 20.29
CA PRO A 72 5.82 -3.59 19.38
C PRO A 72 7.14 -3.98 20.07
N ASP A 73 7.30 -3.67 21.36
CA ASP A 73 8.55 -3.80 22.11
C ASP A 73 9.16 -5.20 22.01
N HIS A 74 8.34 -6.23 22.16
CA HIS A 74 8.78 -7.62 22.08
C HIS A 74 9.43 -7.94 20.73
N ALA A 75 8.78 -7.58 19.63
CA ALA A 75 9.31 -7.81 18.30
C ALA A 75 10.56 -6.95 18.03
N ALA A 76 10.56 -5.69 18.48
CA ALA A 76 11.71 -4.79 18.33
C ALA A 76 12.96 -5.36 19.02
N GLN A 77 12.82 -5.87 20.25
CA GLN A 77 13.91 -6.49 21.00
C GLN A 77 14.40 -7.78 20.34
N MET A 78 13.49 -8.65 19.90
CA MET A 78 13.83 -9.89 19.18
C MET A 78 14.67 -9.60 17.94
N TRP A 79 14.25 -8.64 17.10
CA TRP A 79 14.99 -8.29 15.88
C TRP A 79 16.33 -7.63 16.15
N GLN A 80 16.46 -6.81 17.19
CA GLN A 80 17.72 -6.14 17.50
C GLN A 80 18.75 -7.09 18.15
N ASN A 81 18.29 -7.99 19.02
CA ASN A 81 19.18 -8.75 19.89
C ASN A 81 19.44 -10.17 19.38
N GLU A 82 18.44 -10.82 18.76
CA GLU A 82 18.49 -12.25 18.44
C GLU A 82 18.72 -12.52 16.95
N LEU A 83 18.27 -11.64 16.06
CA LEU A 83 18.61 -11.74 14.64
C LEU A 83 20.12 -11.51 14.44
N LYS A 84 20.70 -12.29 13.54
CA LYS A 84 22.07 -12.15 13.06
C LYS A 84 22.08 -12.26 11.55
N ILE A 85 22.72 -11.31 10.88
CA ILE A 85 22.96 -11.29 9.44
C ILE A 85 24.45 -11.03 9.25
N TYR A 86 25.14 -11.92 8.53
CA TYR A 86 26.59 -11.84 8.32
C TYR A 86 27.03 -12.66 7.11
N PRO A 87 28.17 -12.35 6.48
CA PRO A 87 28.74 -13.17 5.42
C PRO A 87 29.14 -14.57 5.93
N LEU A 88 28.96 -15.60 5.11
CA LEU A 88 29.28 -16.98 5.49
C LEU A 88 30.72 -17.16 6.00
N ALA A 89 31.67 -16.45 5.40
CA ALA A 89 33.08 -16.48 5.79
C ALA A 89 33.33 -16.05 7.25
N SER A 90 32.41 -15.29 7.85
CA SER A 90 32.48 -14.84 9.24
C SER A 90 31.67 -15.71 10.21
N ALA A 91 31.10 -16.84 9.77
CA ALA A 91 30.20 -17.65 10.60
C ALA A 91 30.81 -18.16 11.91
N GLY A 92 32.13 -18.40 11.94
CA GLY A 92 32.85 -18.81 13.16
C GLY A 92 33.03 -17.68 14.18
N SER A 93 33.01 -16.43 13.74
CA SER A 93 33.07 -15.24 14.61
C SER A 93 32.27 -14.09 13.96
N PRO A 94 30.93 -14.13 14.02
CA PRO A 94 30.10 -13.15 13.35
C PRO A 94 30.37 -11.73 13.87
N PRO A 95 30.46 -10.72 13.00
CA PRO A 95 30.57 -9.33 13.45
C PRO A 95 29.31 -8.92 14.22
N LYS A 96 29.45 -7.90 15.07
CA LYS A 96 28.29 -7.28 15.72
C LYS A 96 27.37 -6.70 14.64
N MET A 97 26.11 -7.13 14.63
CA MET A 97 25.09 -6.57 13.75
C MET A 97 24.81 -5.13 14.14
N GLU A 98 24.80 -4.24 13.16
CA GLU A 98 24.33 -2.87 13.33
C GLU A 98 22.82 -2.81 13.10
N ALA A 99 22.09 -2.20 14.04
CA ALA A 99 20.66 -1.96 13.91
C ALA A 99 20.41 -0.47 13.76
N ILE A 100 19.91 -0.05 12.59
CA ILE A 100 19.56 1.33 12.30
C ILE A 100 18.07 1.52 12.58
N LEU A 101 17.74 2.29 13.61
CA LEU A 101 16.36 2.65 13.92
C LEU A 101 15.89 3.79 13.00
N CYS A 102 14.75 3.55 12.35
CA CYS A 102 14.12 4.51 11.43
C CYS A 102 12.86 5.17 12.01
N THR A 103 12.50 4.91 13.27
CA THR A 103 11.39 5.59 13.94
C THR A 103 11.59 7.11 13.91
N GLY A 104 10.57 7.84 13.46
CA GLY A 104 10.60 9.30 13.35
C GLY A 104 11.41 9.84 12.16
N LYS A 105 12.05 8.98 11.34
CA LYS A 105 12.74 9.42 10.14
C LYS A 105 11.77 9.53 8.96
N ILE A 106 11.95 10.56 8.15
CA ILE A 106 11.24 10.69 6.87
C ILE A 106 12.00 9.87 5.82
N MET A 107 11.30 9.00 5.12
CA MET A 107 11.85 8.15 4.06
C MET A 107 10.91 8.16 2.86
N ASN A 108 11.48 8.26 1.66
CA ASN A 108 10.79 8.04 0.41
C ASN A 108 11.39 6.80 -0.26
N THR A 109 10.56 5.80 -0.51
CA THR A 109 10.96 4.52 -1.13
C THR A 109 10.45 4.40 -2.56
N ILE A 110 10.00 5.50 -3.16
CA ILE A 110 9.47 5.54 -4.51
C ILE A 110 10.61 5.91 -5.46
N HIS A 111 10.71 5.17 -6.56
CA HIS A 111 11.62 5.48 -7.66
C HIS A 111 11.34 6.82 -8.32
N SER A 112 12.38 7.40 -8.90
CA SER A 112 12.29 8.62 -9.71
C SER A 112 11.25 8.46 -10.83
N ASN A 113 10.52 9.54 -11.15
CA ASN A 113 9.54 9.57 -12.24
C ASN A 113 9.96 10.55 -13.36
N ASP A 114 11.27 10.76 -13.46
CA ASP A 114 11.93 11.59 -14.46
C ASP A 114 13.13 10.83 -15.04
N PHE A 115 14.08 11.54 -15.68
CA PHE A 115 15.26 10.91 -16.26
C PHE A 115 16.11 10.11 -15.26
N ALA A 116 16.14 10.47 -13.97
CA ALA A 116 16.95 9.77 -12.97
C ALA A 116 16.50 8.30 -12.78
N PHE A 117 15.27 7.96 -13.16
CA PHE A 117 14.80 6.57 -13.24
C PHE A 117 15.73 5.69 -14.08
N TYR A 118 16.19 6.19 -15.23
CA TYR A 118 17.06 5.43 -16.12
C TYR A 118 18.48 5.30 -15.58
N GLU A 119 18.93 6.26 -14.77
CA GLU A 119 20.20 6.17 -14.04
C GLU A 119 20.11 5.09 -12.95
N GLU A 120 18.99 5.01 -12.22
CA GLU A 120 18.70 3.94 -11.25
C GLU A 120 18.68 2.57 -11.94
N VAL A 121 17.98 2.44 -13.08
CA VAL A 121 17.95 1.21 -13.87
C VAL A 121 19.35 0.84 -14.37
N ASN A 122 20.11 1.79 -14.90
CA ASN A 122 21.48 1.53 -15.34
C ASN A 122 22.34 1.04 -14.18
N ALA A 123 22.27 1.65 -13.00
CA ALA A 123 23.03 1.22 -11.82
C ALA A 123 22.76 -0.25 -11.47
N VAL A 124 21.48 -0.68 -11.50
CA VAL A 124 21.10 -2.09 -11.29
C VAL A 124 21.71 -2.99 -12.37
N ILE A 125 21.61 -2.62 -13.65
CA ILE A 125 22.16 -3.42 -14.76
C ILE A 125 23.69 -3.54 -14.71
N GLN A 126 24.39 -2.49 -14.27
CA GLN A 126 25.83 -2.56 -14.10
C GLN A 126 26.21 -3.50 -12.95
N TYR A 127 25.49 -3.46 -11.84
CA TYR A 127 25.78 -4.24 -10.63
C TYR A 127 25.40 -5.73 -10.77
N GLU A 128 24.18 -6.02 -11.19
CA GLU A 128 23.60 -7.37 -11.20
C GLU A 128 24.19 -8.27 -12.31
N PRO A 129 24.18 -9.61 -12.19
CA PRO A 129 24.82 -10.47 -13.19
C PRO A 129 24.14 -10.38 -14.56
N ILE A 130 24.81 -10.82 -15.64
CA ILE A 130 24.29 -10.63 -17.02
C ILE A 130 22.95 -11.33 -17.26
N ASP A 131 22.72 -12.43 -16.56
CA ASP A 131 21.52 -13.28 -16.57
C ASP A 131 20.45 -12.83 -15.55
N PHE A 132 20.68 -11.71 -14.85
CA PHE A 132 19.68 -11.05 -14.01
C PHE A 132 18.37 -10.83 -14.76
N MET A 133 18.49 -10.44 -16.03
CA MET A 133 17.40 -10.12 -16.95
C MET A 133 17.56 -10.95 -18.23
N ASP A 134 16.44 -11.43 -18.78
CA ASP A 134 16.47 -12.21 -20.01
C ASP A 134 16.99 -11.38 -21.21
N PRO A 135 17.51 -12.03 -22.27
CA PRO A 135 18.09 -11.31 -23.41
C PRO A 135 17.13 -10.37 -24.14
N GLU A 136 15.83 -10.66 -24.17
CA GLU A 136 14.84 -9.84 -24.86
C GLU A 136 14.61 -8.52 -24.11
N LEU A 137 14.35 -8.60 -22.80
CA LEU A 137 14.16 -7.40 -21.98
C LEU A 137 15.46 -6.57 -21.88
N ARG A 138 16.63 -7.22 -21.82
CA ARG A 138 17.93 -6.54 -21.90
C ARG A 138 18.17 -5.86 -23.25
N GLY A 139 17.66 -6.42 -24.33
CA GLY A 139 17.68 -5.82 -25.67
C GLY A 139 16.94 -4.49 -25.72
N ASN A 140 15.76 -4.41 -25.08
CA ASN A 140 14.99 -3.16 -24.96
C ASN A 140 15.77 -2.06 -24.24
N LEU A 141 16.52 -2.40 -23.19
CA LEU A 141 17.40 -1.45 -22.49
C LEU A 141 18.57 -0.99 -23.36
N THR A 142 19.14 -1.91 -24.15
CA THR A 142 20.24 -1.58 -25.08
C THR A 142 19.78 -0.58 -26.14
N ALA A 143 18.54 -0.68 -26.62
CA ALA A 143 17.96 0.23 -27.61
C ALA A 143 17.86 1.69 -27.11
N ILE A 144 17.85 1.90 -25.78
CA ILE A 144 17.85 3.22 -25.15
C ILE A 144 19.20 3.59 -24.51
N GLY A 145 20.27 2.87 -24.87
CA GLY A 145 21.64 3.18 -24.44
C GLY A 145 22.07 2.57 -23.10
N ILE A 146 21.25 1.73 -22.46
CA ILE A 146 21.61 1.05 -21.20
C ILE A 146 22.13 -0.35 -21.52
N MET A 147 23.43 -0.58 -21.29
CA MET A 147 24.09 -1.86 -21.57
C MET A 147 25.11 -2.19 -20.48
N LYS A 148 25.07 -3.44 -19.99
CA LYS A 148 26.03 -3.92 -18.99
C LYS A 148 27.47 -3.76 -19.49
N GLY A 149 28.34 -3.23 -18.63
CA GLY A 149 29.75 -2.96 -18.92
C GLY A 149 30.01 -1.70 -19.74
N ARG A 150 28.99 -0.89 -20.03
CA ARG A 150 29.14 0.39 -20.75
C ARG A 150 28.58 1.56 -19.93
N PRO A 151 29.22 2.74 -19.96
CA PRO A 151 28.63 3.96 -19.44
C PRO A 151 27.28 4.28 -20.10
N PHE A 152 26.35 4.85 -19.34
CA PHE A 152 25.10 5.38 -19.86
C PHE A 152 25.24 6.89 -20.08
N GLU A 153 25.55 7.28 -21.31
CA GLU A 153 25.85 8.67 -21.72
C GLU A 153 24.90 9.12 -22.84
N PRO A 154 23.60 9.30 -22.56
CA PRO A 154 22.65 9.72 -23.60
C PRO A 154 22.92 11.16 -24.04
N ASP A 155 22.83 11.40 -25.34
CA ASP A 155 22.84 12.76 -25.88
C ASP A 155 21.60 13.56 -25.44
N ALA A 156 21.59 14.86 -25.75
CA ALA A 156 20.50 15.75 -25.38
C ALA A 156 19.13 15.27 -25.92
N ARG A 157 19.10 14.67 -27.11
CA ARG A 157 17.87 14.18 -27.74
C ARG A 157 17.33 12.96 -27.00
N LEU A 158 18.18 11.96 -26.73
CA LEU A 158 17.78 10.75 -26.02
C LEU A 158 17.38 11.07 -24.57
N LYS A 159 18.10 11.97 -23.89
CA LYS A 159 17.73 12.43 -22.54
C LYS A 159 16.34 13.06 -22.50
N ALA A 160 15.99 13.89 -23.49
CA ALA A 160 14.66 14.49 -23.59
C ALA A 160 13.56 13.42 -23.80
N LEU A 161 13.78 12.47 -24.73
CA LEU A 161 12.85 11.38 -24.98
C LEU A 161 12.63 10.50 -23.75
N LEU A 162 13.70 10.18 -23.02
CA LEU A 162 13.61 9.35 -21.81
C LEU A 162 12.87 10.08 -20.68
N THR A 163 13.05 11.40 -20.55
CA THR A 163 12.31 12.22 -19.58
C THR A 163 10.81 12.15 -19.84
N GLU A 164 10.39 12.31 -21.10
CA GLU A 164 8.98 12.16 -21.49
C GLU A 164 8.47 10.73 -21.28
N ALA A 165 9.27 9.72 -21.64
CA ALA A 165 8.93 8.32 -21.46
C ALA A 165 8.74 7.94 -19.98
N ALA A 166 9.51 8.51 -19.05
CA ALA A 166 9.31 8.30 -17.61
C ALA A 166 7.94 8.83 -17.14
N ALA A 167 7.54 10.02 -17.60
CA ALA A 167 6.23 10.59 -17.28
C ALA A 167 5.08 9.71 -17.82
N ILE A 168 5.19 9.24 -19.07
CA ILE A 168 4.21 8.34 -19.70
C ILE A 168 4.18 6.99 -18.98
N GLY A 169 5.33 6.42 -18.63
CA GLY A 169 5.44 5.15 -17.91
C GLY A 169 4.80 5.20 -16.53
N ASN A 170 5.00 6.28 -15.78
CA ASN A 170 4.34 6.49 -14.49
C ASN A 170 2.81 6.65 -14.66
N ALA A 171 2.35 7.45 -15.63
CA ALA A 171 0.92 7.59 -15.93
C ALA A 171 0.27 6.25 -16.32
N THR A 172 0.98 5.43 -17.11
CA THR A 172 0.55 4.07 -17.48
C THR A 172 0.45 3.17 -16.26
N SER A 173 1.49 3.15 -15.41
CA SER A 173 1.50 2.36 -14.17
C SER A 173 0.36 2.74 -13.24
N ARG A 174 0.03 4.04 -13.12
CA ARG A 174 -1.14 4.54 -12.37
C ARG A 174 -2.45 4.03 -12.97
N ALA A 175 -2.61 4.13 -14.28
CA ALA A 175 -3.83 3.69 -14.95
C ALA A 175 -4.07 2.19 -14.76
N LEU A 176 -3.03 1.37 -14.94
CA LEU A 176 -3.11 -0.08 -14.67
C LEU A 176 -3.51 -0.34 -13.21
N SER A 177 -2.93 0.41 -12.28
CA SER A 177 -3.09 0.21 -10.85
C SER A 177 -4.48 0.57 -10.33
N PHE A 178 -4.92 1.80 -10.60
CA PHE A 178 -6.17 2.36 -10.06
C PHE A 178 -7.39 2.05 -10.94
N ALA A 179 -7.19 1.59 -12.18
CA ALA A 179 -8.26 1.28 -13.12
C ALA A 179 -8.04 -0.08 -13.82
N PRO A 180 -7.89 -1.18 -13.07
CA PRO A 180 -7.61 -2.48 -13.67
C PRO A 180 -8.77 -2.90 -14.58
N ARG A 181 -8.42 -3.29 -15.81
CA ARG A 181 -9.38 -3.83 -16.81
C ARG A 181 -9.43 -5.36 -16.81
N SER A 182 -8.47 -5.98 -16.14
CA SER A 182 -8.35 -7.43 -16.06
C SER A 182 -9.53 -8.02 -15.27
N LYS A 183 -10.18 -9.05 -15.83
CA LYS A 183 -11.21 -9.80 -15.13
C LYS A 183 -10.65 -10.54 -13.92
N THR A 184 -9.40 -11.00 -13.99
CA THR A 184 -8.73 -11.72 -12.90
C THR A 184 -8.25 -10.81 -11.77
N ALA A 185 -8.40 -9.49 -11.89
CA ALA A 185 -8.18 -8.55 -10.80
C ALA A 185 -9.42 -8.38 -9.91
N ARG A 186 -10.63 -8.68 -10.40
CA ARG A 186 -11.87 -8.55 -9.61
C ARG A 186 -11.98 -9.68 -8.59
N ILE A 187 -12.38 -9.34 -7.37
CA ILE A 187 -12.64 -10.35 -6.32
C ILE A 187 -14.07 -10.89 -6.47
N TYR A 188 -15.02 -10.00 -6.73
CA TYR A 188 -16.45 -10.32 -6.86
C TYR A 188 -16.96 -9.99 -8.28
N ASP A 189 -18.28 -9.98 -8.44
CA ASP A 189 -18.99 -9.61 -9.67
C ASP A 189 -18.72 -8.15 -10.11
N GLU A 190 -19.33 -7.75 -11.24
CA GLU A 190 -19.12 -6.43 -11.85
C GLU A 190 -19.69 -5.27 -11.03
N ASP A 191 -20.61 -5.56 -10.10
CA ASP A 191 -21.24 -4.56 -9.24
C ASP A 191 -20.32 -4.12 -8.08
N SER A 192 -19.25 -4.88 -7.81
CA SER A 192 -18.28 -4.59 -6.76
C SER A 192 -17.01 -3.91 -7.29
N GLU A 193 -16.46 -2.97 -6.50
CA GLU A 193 -15.21 -2.27 -6.79
C GLU A 193 -13.98 -2.88 -6.10
N TRP A 194 -14.16 -3.95 -5.32
CA TRP A 194 -13.05 -4.64 -4.65
C TRP A 194 -12.23 -5.48 -5.63
N VAL A 195 -10.92 -5.22 -5.64
CA VAL A 195 -9.94 -5.88 -6.52
C VAL A 195 -8.79 -6.48 -5.72
N THR A 196 -8.23 -7.59 -6.17
CA THR A 196 -7.01 -8.17 -5.60
C THR A 196 -5.78 -7.38 -6.08
N ALA A 197 -4.68 -7.42 -5.33
CA ALA A 197 -3.38 -6.96 -5.82
C ALA A 197 -2.72 -7.99 -6.76
N PHE A 198 -3.00 -9.28 -6.55
CA PHE A 198 -2.44 -10.40 -7.31
C PHE A 198 -3.34 -10.76 -8.49
N ASP A 199 -3.39 -9.87 -9.47
CA ASP A 199 -4.13 -10.10 -10.72
C ASP A 199 -3.59 -11.37 -11.43
N GLY A 200 -4.50 -12.32 -11.68
CA GLY A 200 -4.16 -13.65 -12.22
C GLY A 200 -3.91 -14.72 -11.16
N GLY A 201 -3.93 -14.39 -9.86
CA GLY A 201 -3.83 -15.37 -8.78
C GLY A 201 -2.48 -16.08 -8.71
N ASP A 202 -1.41 -15.47 -9.19
CA ASP A 202 -0.04 -16.01 -9.15
C ASP A 202 0.95 -14.91 -8.72
N TYR A 203 1.78 -15.20 -7.72
CA TYR A 203 2.83 -14.30 -7.25
C TYR A 203 3.95 -14.09 -8.29
N ARG A 204 4.05 -14.94 -9.30
CA ARG A 204 5.00 -14.84 -10.43
C ARG A 204 4.38 -14.09 -11.62
N TRP A 205 3.06 -13.86 -11.59
CA TRP A 205 2.23 -13.35 -12.68
C TRP A 205 2.37 -14.15 -13.98
N LEU A 206 2.56 -15.47 -13.88
CA LEU A 206 2.65 -16.34 -15.06
C LEU A 206 1.25 -16.72 -15.54
N VAL A 207 1.03 -16.63 -16.84
CA VAL A 207 -0.21 -17.07 -17.48
C VAL A 207 -0.09 -18.56 -17.80
N GLU A 208 -1.04 -19.35 -17.32
CA GLU A 208 -1.08 -20.82 -17.50
C GLU A 208 0.25 -21.49 -17.15
N ASP A 209 0.79 -21.17 -15.96
CA ASP A 209 2.10 -21.65 -15.47
C ASP A 209 3.26 -21.39 -16.43
N GLY A 210 3.18 -20.28 -17.18
CA GLY A 210 4.24 -19.77 -18.04
C GLY A 210 4.04 -20.06 -19.53
N LYS A 211 3.04 -20.86 -19.92
CA LYS A 211 2.72 -21.09 -21.34
C LYS A 211 2.37 -19.78 -22.07
N GLY A 212 1.67 -18.87 -21.39
CA GLY A 212 1.36 -17.54 -21.89
C GLY A 212 2.40 -16.47 -21.51
N GLY A 213 3.55 -16.87 -20.99
CA GLY A 213 4.56 -15.94 -20.46
C GLY A 213 4.11 -15.26 -19.17
N ARG A 214 4.70 -14.09 -18.90
CA ARG A 214 4.38 -13.27 -17.72
C ARG A 214 3.45 -12.13 -18.10
N ASN A 215 2.37 -11.96 -17.34
CA ASN A 215 1.51 -10.80 -17.44
C ASN A 215 2.24 -9.56 -16.87
N ALA A 216 2.82 -8.77 -17.78
CA ALA A 216 3.61 -7.60 -17.43
C ALA A 216 2.75 -6.51 -16.76
N ASP A 217 1.51 -6.31 -17.22
CA ASP A 217 0.61 -5.32 -16.65
C ASP A 217 0.22 -5.65 -15.22
N ALA A 218 -0.11 -6.92 -14.94
CA ALA A 218 -0.43 -7.40 -13.60
C ALA A 218 0.75 -7.24 -12.63
N ARG A 219 1.97 -7.56 -13.09
CA ARG A 219 3.19 -7.38 -12.30
C ARG A 219 3.49 -5.89 -12.04
N THR A 220 3.42 -5.04 -13.07
CA THR A 220 3.61 -3.60 -12.95
C THR A 220 2.62 -3.01 -11.96
N ARG A 221 1.35 -3.41 -12.06
CA ARG A 221 0.31 -3.02 -11.11
C ARG A 221 0.65 -3.38 -9.66
N PHE A 222 1.07 -4.61 -9.40
CA PHE A 222 1.41 -5.02 -8.04
C PHE A 222 2.56 -4.18 -7.47
N PHE A 223 3.67 -4.08 -8.20
CA PHE A 223 4.86 -3.35 -7.72
C PHE A 223 4.71 -1.82 -7.77
N TYR A 224 3.67 -1.31 -8.42
CA TYR A 224 3.28 0.09 -8.27
C TYR A 224 2.66 0.34 -6.89
N PHE A 225 1.88 -0.59 -6.34
CA PHE A 225 1.21 -0.43 -5.04
C PHE A 225 2.01 -0.94 -3.84
N ALA A 226 2.80 -2.00 -4.05
CA ALA A 226 3.34 -2.81 -2.97
C ALA A 226 4.78 -3.23 -3.23
N THR A 227 5.47 -3.63 -2.16
CA THR A 227 6.85 -4.12 -2.20
C THR A 227 6.89 -5.51 -1.59
N GLY A 228 7.60 -6.41 -2.26
CA GLY A 228 7.78 -7.80 -1.84
C GLY A 228 6.62 -8.72 -2.20
N ASN A 229 6.93 -9.96 -2.57
CA ASN A 229 5.95 -11.01 -2.86
C ASN A 229 6.42 -12.39 -2.37
N THR A 230 5.45 -13.27 -2.11
CA THR A 230 5.66 -14.66 -1.71
C THR A 230 4.45 -15.50 -2.15
N PRO A 231 4.62 -16.81 -2.45
CA PRO A 231 3.51 -17.74 -2.61
C PRO A 231 2.48 -17.66 -1.47
N ALA A 232 2.92 -17.45 -0.23
CA ALA A 232 2.06 -17.45 0.96
C ALA A 232 1.00 -16.33 0.95
N MET A 233 1.21 -15.25 0.20
CA MET A 233 0.24 -14.15 0.05
C MET A 233 -0.88 -14.46 -0.95
N VAL A 234 -0.73 -15.51 -1.76
CA VAL A 234 -1.66 -15.85 -2.85
C VAL A 234 -2.39 -17.17 -2.59
N MET A 235 -1.75 -18.10 -1.87
CA MET A 235 -2.35 -19.40 -1.55
C MET A 235 -3.64 -19.27 -0.72
N LYS A 236 -4.64 -20.10 -1.05
CA LYS A 236 -5.82 -20.33 -0.21
C LYS A 236 -5.40 -21.08 1.05
N MET A 237 -5.25 -20.37 2.15
CA MET A 237 -4.95 -20.95 3.46
C MET A 237 -6.04 -20.54 4.45
N VAL A 238 -6.94 -21.47 4.77
CA VAL A 238 -8.00 -21.22 5.75
C VAL A 238 -7.37 -21.01 7.12
N ASP A 239 -7.82 -19.95 7.81
CA ASP A 239 -7.43 -19.58 9.17
C ASP A 239 -5.93 -19.28 9.34
N ARG A 240 -5.20 -19.04 8.23
CA ARG A 240 -3.76 -18.75 8.22
C ARG A 240 -3.38 -17.77 7.13
N GLY A 241 -2.28 -17.05 7.33
CA GLY A 241 -1.79 -16.07 6.37
C GLY A 241 -2.69 -14.84 6.29
N SER A 242 -2.72 -14.20 5.13
CA SER A 242 -3.47 -12.95 4.95
C SER A 242 -4.00 -12.77 3.54
N GLN A 243 -5.16 -12.11 3.42
CA GLN A 243 -5.78 -11.75 2.14
C GLN A 243 -5.99 -10.24 2.06
N TYR A 244 -5.94 -9.71 0.84
CA TYR A 244 -5.92 -8.27 0.57
C TYR A 244 -6.96 -7.92 -0.48
N ALA A 245 -7.84 -6.98 -0.15
CA ALA A 245 -8.78 -6.39 -1.09
C ALA A 245 -8.51 -4.88 -1.17
N LEU A 246 -8.30 -4.38 -2.39
CA LEU A 246 -8.03 -2.98 -2.66
C LEU A 246 -9.30 -2.32 -3.22
N VAL A 247 -9.47 -1.03 -2.92
CA VAL A 247 -10.59 -0.24 -3.44
C VAL A 247 -10.14 1.18 -3.76
N CYS A 248 -10.51 1.65 -4.94
CA CYS A 248 -10.17 3.00 -5.45
C CYS A 248 -11.40 3.78 -5.92
N LYS A 249 -12.57 3.15 -5.89
CA LYS A 249 -13.84 3.67 -6.38
C LYS A 249 -14.95 3.42 -5.37
N ASP A 250 -15.99 4.23 -5.45
CA ASP A 250 -17.19 4.10 -4.64
C ASP A 250 -18.23 3.17 -5.28
N ALA A 251 -19.31 2.90 -4.55
CA ALA A 251 -20.45 2.08 -4.97
C ALA A 251 -21.19 2.58 -6.22
N LYS A 252 -20.79 3.73 -6.79
CA LYS A 252 -21.31 4.27 -8.05
C LYS A 252 -20.24 4.23 -9.16
N HIS A 253 -19.21 3.41 -8.98
CA HIS A 253 -18.07 3.22 -9.87
C HIS A 253 -17.26 4.50 -10.12
N LYS A 254 -17.35 5.50 -9.22
CA LYS A 254 -16.59 6.76 -9.32
C LYS A 254 -15.34 6.69 -8.46
N TYR A 255 -14.23 7.23 -8.94
CA TYR A 255 -13.03 7.33 -8.11
C TYR A 255 -13.32 8.07 -6.81
N LEU A 256 -12.68 7.60 -5.75
CA LEU A 256 -12.74 8.24 -4.44
C LEU A 256 -12.22 9.68 -4.56
N ASP A 257 -13.06 10.62 -4.15
CA ASP A 257 -12.87 12.06 -4.31
C ASP A 257 -12.45 12.63 -2.96
N GLY A 258 -11.22 13.14 -2.88
CA GLY A 258 -10.67 13.61 -1.62
C GLY A 258 -11.32 14.86 -1.03
N ALA A 259 -12.29 15.47 -1.72
CA ALA A 259 -13.13 16.51 -1.15
C ALA A 259 -14.35 15.96 -0.39
N LYS A 260 -14.60 14.64 -0.42
CA LYS A 260 -15.82 14.02 0.12
C LYS A 260 -15.55 13.12 1.32
N CYS A 261 -16.63 12.92 2.05
CA CYS A 261 -16.74 11.92 3.08
C CYS A 261 -17.20 10.60 2.50
N TYR A 262 -16.69 9.50 3.06
CA TYR A 262 -17.09 8.16 2.69
C TYR A 262 -17.36 7.28 3.91
N SER A 263 -18.06 6.18 3.68
CA SER A 263 -18.23 5.13 4.68
C SER A 263 -18.04 3.76 4.05
N LEU A 264 -17.57 2.81 4.84
CA LEU A 264 -17.49 1.39 4.53
C LEU A 264 -18.14 0.62 5.67
N THR A 265 -19.17 -0.16 5.39
CA THR A 265 -19.76 -1.06 6.39
C THR A 265 -19.28 -2.48 6.14
N LEU A 266 -18.62 -3.06 7.14
CA LEU A 266 -18.26 -4.47 7.19
C LEU A 266 -19.40 -5.25 7.84
N PRO A 267 -20.02 -6.22 7.16
CA PRO A 267 -21.07 -7.06 7.75
C PRO A 267 -20.56 -7.80 9.01
N PRO A 268 -21.46 -8.25 9.90
CA PRO A 268 -21.08 -9.04 11.07
C PRO A 268 -20.30 -10.29 10.67
N ASN A 269 -19.59 -10.87 11.63
CA ASN A 269 -18.83 -12.12 11.46
C ASN A 269 -17.76 -12.02 10.36
N VAL A 270 -16.99 -10.93 10.34
CA VAL A 270 -15.84 -10.76 9.43
C VAL A 270 -14.95 -12.02 9.52
N PRO A 271 -14.68 -12.73 8.40
CA PRO A 271 -13.99 -14.02 8.42
C PRO A 271 -12.47 -13.81 8.55
N ALA A 272 -12.04 -13.32 9.70
CA ALA A 272 -10.65 -13.12 10.06
C ALA A 272 -10.40 -13.66 11.47
N LYS A 273 -9.77 -14.84 11.54
CA LYS A 273 -9.49 -15.55 12.80
C LYS A 273 -8.61 -14.71 13.74
N ASP A 274 -7.62 -14.01 13.19
CA ASP A 274 -6.70 -13.22 14.00
C ASP A 274 -7.24 -11.80 14.19
N PHE A 275 -7.38 -11.05 13.09
CA PHE A 275 -7.98 -9.72 13.06
C PHE A 275 -8.19 -9.24 11.62
N TRP A 276 -9.01 -8.21 11.44
CA TRP A 276 -9.10 -7.48 10.18
C TRP A 276 -8.60 -6.05 10.32
N SER A 277 -8.18 -5.44 9.22
CA SER A 277 -7.85 -4.01 9.17
C SER A 277 -8.27 -3.34 7.87
N VAL A 278 -8.63 -2.06 7.97
CA VAL A 278 -8.82 -1.17 6.83
C VAL A 278 -7.79 -0.06 6.95
N VAL A 279 -6.93 0.07 5.94
CA VAL A 279 -5.86 1.08 5.89
C VAL A 279 -6.03 1.92 4.64
N VAL A 280 -5.84 3.23 4.77
CA VAL A 280 -5.87 4.16 3.63
C VAL A 280 -4.48 4.67 3.30
N TYR A 281 -4.25 4.82 2.00
CA TYR A 281 -2.96 5.14 1.41
C TYR A 281 -3.07 6.37 0.53
N ASP A 282 -2.02 7.17 0.52
CA ASP A 282 -1.93 8.31 -0.38
C ASP A 282 -1.77 7.85 -1.84
N THR A 283 -2.47 8.50 -2.76
CA THR A 283 -2.51 8.08 -4.18
C THR A 283 -1.24 8.42 -4.96
N GLN A 284 -0.41 9.35 -4.47
CA GLN A 284 0.83 9.75 -5.12
C GLN A 284 2.01 8.95 -4.60
N THR A 285 2.13 8.89 -3.29
CA THR A 285 3.26 8.26 -2.60
C THR A 285 3.06 6.76 -2.41
N ARG A 286 1.80 6.29 -2.39
CA ARG A 286 1.42 4.90 -2.04
C ARG A 286 1.87 4.48 -0.64
N SER A 287 2.34 5.42 0.16
CA SER A 287 2.58 5.28 1.59
C SER A 287 1.26 5.39 2.35
N MET A 288 1.25 4.91 3.61
CA MET A 288 0.15 5.18 4.52
C MET A 288 -0.16 6.68 4.52
N LEU A 289 -1.43 7.03 4.35
CA LEU A 289 -1.86 8.42 4.23
C LEU A 289 -1.42 9.24 5.45
N LYS A 290 -0.69 10.33 5.21
CA LYS A 290 -0.28 11.24 6.28
C LYS A 290 -1.46 12.10 6.71
N THR A 291 -1.84 11.97 7.98
CA THR A 291 -2.94 12.75 8.59
C THR A 291 -2.51 13.21 10.00
N SER A 292 -3.40 13.91 10.72
CA SER A 292 -3.23 14.18 12.16
C SER A 292 -3.35 12.92 13.02
N GLN A 293 -4.01 11.87 12.52
CA GLN A 293 -4.02 10.56 13.17
C GLN A 293 -2.68 9.87 12.94
N LEU A 294 -2.11 9.30 14.01
CA LEU A 294 -0.81 8.63 13.95
C LEU A 294 -0.78 7.48 12.94
N PHE A 295 -1.86 6.71 12.85
CA PHE A 295 -2.02 5.63 11.87
C PHE A 295 -3.33 5.79 11.10
N PRO A 296 -3.31 5.83 9.75
CA PRO A 296 -4.51 5.94 8.92
C PRO A 296 -5.18 4.57 8.75
N CYS A 297 -5.49 3.92 9.88
CA CYS A 297 -5.91 2.53 9.96
C CYS A 297 -6.96 2.34 11.06
N ARG A 298 -7.97 1.52 10.79
CA ARG A 298 -8.83 0.91 11.81
C ARG A 298 -8.68 -0.60 11.74
N ASN A 299 -8.56 -1.25 12.89
CA ASN A 299 -8.39 -2.70 12.97
C ASN A 299 -9.01 -3.27 14.24
N SER A 300 -9.50 -4.51 14.18
CA SER A 300 -10.26 -5.14 15.27
C SER A 300 -9.42 -5.56 16.48
N LEU A 301 -8.09 -5.52 16.39
CA LEU A 301 -7.19 -5.92 17.49
C LEU A 301 -6.81 -4.72 18.37
N SER A 302 -6.23 -3.68 17.77
CA SER A 302 -5.78 -2.48 18.48
C SER A 302 -6.92 -1.51 18.80
N HIS A 303 -8.08 -1.65 18.17
CA HIS A 303 -9.27 -0.84 18.42
C HIS A 303 -10.43 -1.74 18.85
N ALA A 304 -10.20 -2.59 19.84
CA ALA A 304 -11.20 -3.52 20.38
C ALA A 304 -12.41 -2.80 21.03
N ASP A 305 -12.26 -1.50 21.30
CA ASP A 305 -13.29 -0.60 21.80
C ASP A 305 -14.19 0.01 20.70
N MET A 306 -13.95 -0.30 19.43
CA MET A 306 -14.82 0.13 18.33
C MET A 306 -16.26 -0.33 18.57
N LYS A 307 -17.18 0.64 18.58
CA LYS A 307 -18.61 0.36 18.73
C LYS A 307 -19.16 -0.29 17.46
N GLN A 308 -19.78 -1.46 17.63
CA GLN A 308 -20.52 -2.11 16.57
C GLN A 308 -21.94 -1.53 16.43
N ASN A 309 -22.50 -1.65 15.24
CA ASN A 309 -23.90 -1.35 14.97
C ASN A 309 -24.81 -2.39 15.68
N PRO A 310 -26.11 -2.11 15.87
CA PRO A 310 -27.04 -3.04 16.54
C PRO A 310 -27.14 -4.42 15.88
N ASP A 311 -26.86 -4.53 14.58
CA ASP A 311 -26.85 -5.79 13.82
C ASP A 311 -25.50 -6.53 13.87
N GLY A 312 -24.53 -6.02 14.65
CA GLY A 312 -23.18 -6.56 14.79
C GLY A 312 -22.22 -6.15 13.67
N SER A 313 -22.64 -5.35 12.69
CA SER A 313 -21.76 -4.80 11.66
C SER A 313 -20.84 -3.70 12.21
N THR A 314 -19.80 -3.33 11.46
CA THR A 314 -18.91 -2.22 11.80
C THR A 314 -18.80 -1.24 10.65
N THR A 315 -19.13 0.04 10.89
CA THR A 315 -18.98 1.10 9.90
C THR A 315 -17.72 1.92 10.16
N VAL A 316 -16.85 1.98 9.16
CA VAL A 316 -15.65 2.82 9.12
C VAL A 316 -15.95 4.07 8.30
N TRP A 317 -15.65 5.24 8.85
CA TRP A 317 -15.84 6.53 8.18
C TRP A 317 -14.50 7.09 7.71
N PHE A 318 -14.50 7.75 6.56
CA PHE A 318 -13.31 8.37 5.96
C PHE A 318 -13.55 9.85 5.71
N ALA A 319 -12.71 10.68 6.32
CA ALA A 319 -12.69 12.13 6.13
C ALA A 319 -12.16 12.53 4.74
N PRO A 320 -12.45 13.76 4.26
CA PRO A 320 -11.92 14.29 3.01
C PRO A 320 -10.38 14.22 2.98
N SER A 321 -9.85 13.40 2.06
CA SER A 321 -8.43 13.32 1.72
C SER A 321 -8.23 12.54 0.42
N MET A 322 -7.10 12.68 -0.27
CA MET A 322 -6.84 11.88 -1.48
C MET A 322 -6.28 10.50 -1.12
N TRP A 323 -7.10 9.46 -1.24
CA TRP A 323 -6.71 8.12 -0.80
C TRP A 323 -7.25 6.98 -1.66
N TRP A 324 -6.63 5.80 -1.49
CA TRP A 324 -7.16 4.50 -1.86
C TRP A 324 -7.10 3.56 -0.65
N GLY A 325 -7.97 2.54 -0.62
CA GLY A 325 -8.18 1.69 0.55
C GLY A 325 -7.67 0.26 0.37
N CYS A 326 -7.23 -0.36 1.46
CA CYS A 326 -6.94 -1.79 1.53
C CYS A 326 -7.62 -2.41 2.76
N LEU A 327 -8.53 -3.34 2.53
CA LEU A 327 -9.03 -4.28 3.53
C LEU A 327 -8.07 -5.47 3.60
N ARG A 328 -7.67 -5.83 4.82
CA ARG A 328 -6.84 -6.99 5.11
C ARG A 328 -7.54 -7.92 6.07
N LEU A 329 -7.53 -9.21 5.76
CA LEU A 329 -7.98 -10.27 6.65
C LEU A 329 -6.77 -11.09 7.07
N TYR A 330 -6.53 -11.19 8.39
CA TYR A 330 -5.49 -12.04 8.96
C TYR A 330 -6.13 -13.32 9.51
N GLY A 331 -5.64 -14.46 9.05
CA GLY A 331 -6.32 -15.74 9.24
C GLY A 331 -7.68 -15.78 8.52
N PRO A 332 -7.73 -15.56 7.19
CA PRO A 332 -8.98 -15.55 6.42
C PRO A 332 -9.74 -16.86 6.58
N GLY A 333 -11.01 -16.78 6.99
CA GLY A 333 -11.89 -17.93 7.15
C GLY A 333 -12.48 -18.43 5.83
N GLN A 334 -13.14 -19.59 5.87
CA GLN A 334 -13.74 -20.23 4.69
C GLN A 334 -14.71 -19.30 3.93
N ALA A 335 -15.52 -18.51 4.65
CA ALA A 335 -16.53 -17.62 4.06
C ALA A 335 -15.94 -16.52 3.14
N TRP A 336 -14.67 -16.14 3.33
CA TRP A 336 -13.95 -15.26 2.39
C TRP A 336 -13.71 -15.95 1.06
N PHE A 337 -13.19 -17.19 1.11
CA PHE A 337 -12.82 -17.93 -0.09
C PHE A 337 -14.01 -18.45 -0.88
N ASP A 338 -15.10 -18.79 -0.19
CA ASP A 338 -16.34 -19.22 -0.81
C ASP A 338 -17.22 -18.01 -1.20
N GLN A 339 -16.76 -16.79 -0.91
CA GLN A 339 -17.42 -15.52 -1.18
C GLN A 339 -18.84 -15.41 -0.60
N THR A 340 -19.13 -16.17 0.45
CA THR A 340 -20.41 -16.11 1.18
C THR A 340 -20.45 -14.94 2.17
N TRP A 341 -19.29 -14.36 2.48
CA TRP A 341 -19.15 -13.07 3.14
C TRP A 341 -18.40 -12.12 2.21
N ARG A 342 -18.89 -10.87 2.08
CA ARG A 342 -18.22 -9.80 1.33
C ARG A 342 -18.30 -8.48 2.10
N PRO A 343 -17.27 -7.61 2.05
CA PRO A 343 -17.39 -6.26 2.59
C PRO A 343 -18.45 -5.48 1.82
N GLY A 344 -19.04 -4.46 2.45
CA GLY A 344 -19.82 -3.48 1.70
C GLY A 344 -18.96 -2.69 0.71
N GLU A 345 -19.61 -1.99 -0.20
CA GLU A 345 -18.93 -1.02 -1.07
C GLU A 345 -18.66 0.29 -0.30
N VAL A 346 -17.65 1.02 -0.74
CA VAL A 346 -17.38 2.36 -0.21
C VAL A 346 -18.46 3.31 -0.72
N THR A 347 -19.20 3.97 0.16
CA THR A 347 -20.32 4.86 -0.23
C THR A 347 -20.02 6.31 0.12
N PRO A 348 -20.35 7.29 -0.76
CA PRO A 348 -20.30 8.70 -0.39
C PRO A 348 -21.22 8.95 0.81
N SER A 349 -20.68 9.58 1.85
CA SER A 349 -21.41 9.94 3.05
C SER A 349 -21.71 11.44 3.06
N LEU A 350 -22.94 11.79 3.41
CA LEU A 350 -23.35 13.14 3.78
C LEU A 350 -23.29 13.37 5.30
N SER A 351 -22.81 12.40 6.08
CA SER A 351 -22.85 12.43 7.54
C SER A 351 -21.89 13.48 8.12
N LEU A 352 -22.39 14.27 9.07
CA LEU A 352 -21.60 15.20 9.89
C LEU A 352 -20.52 14.48 10.72
N GLN A 353 -20.69 13.18 11.01
CA GLN A 353 -19.72 12.38 11.78
C GLN A 353 -18.33 12.37 11.16
N CYS A 354 -18.25 12.50 9.84
CA CYS A 354 -17.01 12.55 9.09
C CYS A 354 -16.24 13.89 9.23
N ARG A 355 -16.88 14.93 9.81
CA ARG A 355 -16.29 16.25 10.05
C ARG A 355 -15.95 16.51 11.51
N VAL A 356 -16.12 15.53 12.39
CA VAL A 356 -16.02 15.72 13.83
C VAL A 356 -15.11 14.66 14.42
N GLU A 357 -13.83 14.99 14.50
CA GLU A 357 -12.88 14.43 15.47
C GLU A 357 -11.67 15.39 15.59
N GLU A 358 -11.94 16.68 15.79
CA GLU A 358 -11.07 17.51 16.62
C GLU A 358 -11.84 17.69 17.93
N GLU A 359 -11.24 17.31 19.06
CA GLU A 359 -11.87 17.05 20.38
C GLU A 359 -12.61 18.23 21.06
N SER A 360 -13.07 19.22 20.32
CA SER A 360 -13.96 20.28 20.82
C SER A 360 -14.65 21.07 19.71
N LEU A 361 -14.49 20.67 18.43
CA LEU A 361 -14.96 21.46 17.29
C LEU A 361 -15.84 20.62 16.34
N VAL A 362 -17.10 21.02 16.17
CA VAL A 362 -17.92 20.56 15.04
C VAL A 362 -17.79 21.57 13.91
N ARG A 363 -17.16 21.18 12.79
CA ARG A 363 -17.05 22.03 11.60
C ARG A 363 -18.13 21.68 10.58
N VAL A 364 -18.99 22.65 10.26
CA VAL A 364 -20.02 22.51 9.23
C VAL A 364 -19.66 23.37 8.03
N ASP A 365 -18.98 22.78 7.05
CA ASP A 365 -18.66 23.42 5.76
C ASP A 365 -19.80 23.22 4.73
N LEU A 366 -20.54 24.27 4.42
CA LEU A 366 -21.54 24.25 3.34
C LEU A 366 -20.86 24.72 2.04
N SER A 367 -20.73 23.82 1.06
CA SER A 367 -20.23 24.13 -0.28
C SER A 367 -21.39 24.10 -1.27
N LEU A 368 -21.77 25.28 -1.76
CA LEU A 368 -22.84 25.45 -2.73
C LEU A 368 -22.24 25.66 -4.12
N LYS A 369 -22.62 24.82 -5.08
CA LYS A 369 -22.23 24.97 -6.49
C LYS A 369 -23.20 25.96 -7.16
N SER A 370 -22.67 27.14 -7.47
CA SER A 370 -23.18 28.23 -8.33
C SER A 370 -24.64 28.11 -8.84
N LYS A 371 -25.54 28.85 -8.19
CA LYS A 371 -26.68 29.60 -8.74
C LYS A 371 -26.75 30.94 -7.98
N PRO A 372 -27.41 31.99 -8.50
CA PRO A 372 -27.59 33.21 -7.71
C PRO A 372 -28.24 32.84 -6.37
N LEU A 373 -27.75 33.43 -5.28
CA LEU A 373 -28.35 33.27 -3.95
C LEU A 373 -29.85 33.54 -4.08
N ASN A 374 -30.68 32.54 -3.76
CA ASN A 374 -32.13 32.68 -3.75
C ASN A 374 -32.67 32.24 -2.39
N ASP A 375 -33.91 32.61 -2.09
CA ASP A 375 -34.52 32.38 -0.77
C ASP A 375 -34.51 30.90 -0.36
N GLN A 376 -34.55 29.99 -1.34
CA GLN A 376 -34.47 28.55 -1.11
C GLN A 376 -33.08 28.10 -0.59
N ILE A 377 -32.00 28.67 -1.13
CA ILE A 377 -30.64 28.41 -0.65
C ILE A 377 -30.46 28.99 0.76
N VAL A 378 -31.01 30.18 1.01
CA VAL A 378 -30.98 30.83 2.33
C VAL A 378 -31.71 29.97 3.36
N GLU A 379 -32.89 29.44 3.02
CA GLU A 379 -33.64 28.53 3.88
C GLU A 379 -32.89 27.23 4.19
N GLU A 380 -32.24 26.61 3.20
CA GLU A 380 -31.42 25.41 3.39
C GLU A 380 -30.23 25.66 4.33
N VAL A 381 -29.57 26.81 4.21
CA VAL A 381 -28.49 27.23 5.13
C VAL A 381 -29.04 27.38 6.54
N PHE A 382 -30.14 28.11 6.73
CA PHE A 382 -30.76 28.31 8.05
C PHE A 382 -31.29 27.02 8.66
N LYS A 383 -31.85 26.11 7.86
CA LYS A 383 -32.29 24.79 8.31
C LYS A 383 -31.12 23.94 8.82
N THR A 384 -30.01 23.97 8.09
CA THR A 384 -28.76 23.28 8.48
C THR A 384 -28.18 23.88 9.76
N MET A 385 -28.17 25.22 9.88
CA MET A 385 -27.73 25.90 11.11
C MET A 385 -28.60 25.56 12.32
N ARG A 386 -29.94 25.54 12.16
CA ARG A 386 -30.87 25.17 13.24
C ARG A 386 -30.68 23.73 13.71
N LEU A 387 -30.40 22.81 12.79
CA LEU A 387 -30.07 21.42 13.13
C LEU A 387 -28.76 21.34 13.92
N GLY A 388 -27.72 22.05 13.47
CA GLY A 388 -26.44 22.12 14.20
C GLY A 388 -26.60 22.69 15.61
N VAL A 389 -27.36 23.78 15.77
CA VAL A 389 -27.61 24.41 17.08
C VAL A 389 -28.40 23.48 18.02
N ARG A 390 -29.41 22.76 17.51
CA ARG A 390 -30.16 21.77 18.31
C ARG A 390 -29.27 20.62 18.80
N GLU A 391 -28.27 20.24 18.01
CA GLU A 391 -27.36 19.17 18.40
C GLU A 391 -26.29 19.67 19.38
N LEU A 392 -25.83 20.92 19.24
CA LEU A 392 -24.98 21.59 20.22
C LEU A 392 -25.67 21.71 21.58
N ALA A 393 -26.97 21.99 21.60
CA ALA A 393 -27.74 22.10 22.84
C ALA A 393 -27.77 20.79 23.66
N LYS A 394 -27.50 19.64 23.03
CA LYS A 394 -27.38 18.33 23.71
C LYS A 394 -25.96 18.05 24.22
N ARG A 395 -24.98 18.89 23.84
CA ARG A 395 -23.53 18.71 23.99
C ARG A 395 -22.88 20.04 24.40
N PRO A 396 -23.13 20.53 25.63
CA PRO A 396 -22.75 21.89 26.07
C PRO A 396 -21.23 22.10 26.19
N ASP A 397 -20.44 21.03 26.07
CA ASP A 397 -18.99 20.97 26.08
C ASP A 397 -18.36 21.22 24.69
N MET A 398 -19.16 21.38 23.64
CA MET A 398 -18.68 21.55 22.27
C MET A 398 -18.80 22.99 21.74
N THR A 399 -17.86 23.37 20.87
CA THR A 399 -17.94 24.60 20.07
C THR A 399 -18.23 24.24 18.62
N MET A 400 -19.17 24.95 17.97
CA MET A 400 -19.51 24.71 16.56
C MET A 400 -19.09 25.91 15.71
N LEU A 401 -18.32 25.61 14.66
CA LEU A 401 -17.87 26.60 13.68
C LEU A 401 -18.64 26.39 12.37
N PHE A 402 -19.35 27.43 11.93
CA PHE A 402 -20.00 27.45 10.62
C PHE A 402 -19.10 28.12 9.59
N SER A 403 -18.80 27.43 8.50
CA SER A 403 -18.11 28.02 7.35
C SER A 403 -18.98 27.86 6.10
N LEU A 404 -19.31 28.99 5.47
CA LEU A 404 -20.02 29.03 4.20
C LEU A 404 -19.01 29.39 3.11
N ARG A 405 -18.81 28.50 2.13
CA ARG A 405 -17.95 28.78 0.98
C ARG A 405 -18.78 28.80 -0.30
N LEU A 406 -18.91 29.98 -0.89
CA LEU A 406 -19.48 30.20 -2.22
C LEU A 406 -18.36 30.02 -3.25
N GLN A 407 -18.50 29.04 -4.15
CA GLN A 407 -17.56 28.87 -5.27
C GLN A 407 -18.15 29.51 -6.53
N ASP A 408 -17.45 30.52 -7.06
CA ASP A 408 -17.78 31.12 -8.35
C ASP A 408 -16.99 30.45 -9.49
N ARG A 409 -17.63 30.26 -10.64
CA ARG A 409 -16.99 29.74 -11.86
C ARG A 409 -16.36 30.91 -12.60
N ALA A 410 -15.21 31.38 -12.13
CA ALA A 410 -14.34 32.23 -12.93
C ALA A 410 -13.03 31.49 -13.21
N ASN A 411 -12.76 31.29 -14.51
CA ASN A 411 -11.54 30.68 -15.03
C ASN A 411 -10.30 31.29 -14.38
N LEU A 412 -9.53 30.48 -13.66
CA LEU A 412 -8.13 30.77 -13.35
C LEU A 412 -7.28 29.71 -14.05
N SER A 413 -6.83 30.05 -15.26
CA SER A 413 -5.63 29.47 -15.84
C SER A 413 -4.44 29.87 -14.97
N VAL A 414 -3.87 28.93 -14.22
CA VAL A 414 -2.61 29.14 -13.51
C VAL A 414 -1.47 28.73 -14.46
N PRO A 415 -0.50 29.61 -14.76
CA PRO A 415 0.67 29.25 -15.56
C PRO A 415 1.52 28.18 -14.85
N ALA A 416 2.25 27.38 -15.62
CA ALA A 416 2.99 26.21 -15.15
C ALA A 416 4.16 26.49 -14.17
N ASP A 417 4.42 27.75 -13.79
CA ASP A 417 5.58 28.13 -12.98
C ASP A 417 5.18 28.94 -11.74
N ALA A 418 4.53 28.31 -10.76
CA ALA A 418 4.32 28.94 -9.46
C ALA A 418 4.33 27.90 -8.32
N ASN A 419 5.52 27.74 -7.71
CA ASN A 419 5.67 27.22 -6.35
C ASN A 419 4.98 28.18 -5.37
N ILE A 420 3.74 27.90 -4.97
CA ILE A 420 3.09 28.61 -3.85
C ILE A 420 2.37 27.59 -2.97
N MET A 421 2.98 27.28 -1.82
CA MET A 421 2.26 26.74 -0.67
C MET A 421 1.24 27.76 -0.17
N PRO A 422 -0.04 27.40 0.04
CA PRO A 422 -0.92 28.23 0.85
C PRO A 422 -0.73 27.84 2.32
N GLN A 423 0.09 28.62 3.03
CA GLN A 423 -0.09 28.83 4.47
C GLN A 423 -1.46 29.52 4.64
N LEU A 424 -2.41 28.86 5.30
CA LEU A 424 -3.62 29.50 5.80
C LEU A 424 -3.48 29.62 7.31
N ALA A 425 -3.23 30.86 7.73
CA ALA A 425 -3.16 31.30 9.11
C ALA A 425 -4.52 31.18 9.81
N TYR A 426 -4.47 30.81 11.09
CA TYR A 426 -5.60 30.78 12.02
C TYR A 426 -5.98 32.20 12.45
N CYS A 427 -7.28 32.49 12.45
CA CYS A 427 -7.94 33.35 13.43
C CYS A 427 -9.23 32.67 13.88
#